data_AF-A0A734A9E2-F1
#
_entry.id   AF-A0A734A9E2-F1
#
_cell.length_a   1.000
_cell.length_b   1.000
_cell.length_c   1.000
_cell.angle_alpha   90.00
_cell.angle_beta   90.00
_cell.angle_gamma   90.00
#
_symmetry.space_group_name_H-M   'P 1'
#
loop_
_entity.id
_entity.type
_entity.pdbx_description
1 polymer ?
#
loop_
_entity_poly.entity_id
_entity_poly.type
_entity_poly.pdbx_seq_one_letter_code
_entity_poly.pdbx_strand_id
1 'polypeptide(L)'
;MELSLKNVTSYDKNKYTKISLEKRINILYGQNGAGKSTISNFFYNPADDDYRDCRCTNINNYRPLVYNTKFIEDNFFDKDVQKGIFTLSKENTEIEKEISKKREIVKTLKIKLEATKTNYQ
;
A
#
# COMPACT_ATOMS: atom_id res chain seq x y z
N MET A 1 -21.95 14.17 2.47
CA MET A 1 -20.82 13.62 1.69
C MET A 1 -21.42 12.60 0.74
N GLU A 2 -21.15 12.71 -0.55
CA GLU A 2 -21.64 11.80 -1.60
C GLU A 2 -20.44 11.30 -2.40
N LEU A 3 -20.32 9.98 -2.51
CA LEU A 3 -19.34 9.30 -3.35
C LEU A 3 -19.98 8.95 -4.71
N SER A 4 -19.33 9.35 -5.80
CA SER A 4 -19.69 9.02 -7.17
C SER A 4 -18.58 8.18 -7.80
N LEU A 5 -18.91 6.97 -8.23
CA LEU A 5 -17.99 6.01 -8.85
C LEU A 5 -18.42 5.72 -10.29
N LYS A 6 -17.46 5.69 -11.21
CA LYS A 6 -17.68 5.39 -12.62
C LYS A 6 -16.36 4.91 -13.22
N ASN A 7 -16.43 3.97 -14.17
CA ASN A 7 -15.29 3.52 -14.96
C ASN A 7 -14.08 3.06 -14.13
N VAL A 8 -14.35 2.38 -13.02
CA VAL A 8 -13.33 1.85 -12.12
C VAL A 8 -13.71 0.44 -11.70
N THR A 9 -12.78 -0.50 -11.81
CA THR A 9 -12.95 -1.93 -11.47
C THR A 9 -14.28 -2.54 -11.96
N SER A 10 -15.22 -2.80 -11.05
CA SER A 10 -16.54 -3.41 -11.29
C SER A 10 -17.67 -2.39 -11.47
N TYR A 11 -17.39 -1.08 -11.40
CA TYR A 11 -18.38 -0.02 -11.59
C TYR A 11 -18.58 0.28 -13.07
N ASP A 12 -19.82 0.66 -13.43
CA ASP A 12 -20.23 0.91 -14.81
C ASP A 12 -19.36 1.99 -15.47
N LYS A 13 -19.00 1.76 -16.74
CA LYS A 13 -18.12 2.65 -17.52
C LYS A 13 -18.78 3.98 -17.90
N ASN A 14 -20.09 3.96 -18.12
CA ASN A 14 -20.83 5.07 -18.69
C ASN A 14 -21.75 5.75 -17.67
N LYS A 15 -22.10 5.07 -16.58
CA LYS A 15 -23.04 5.57 -15.57
C LYS A 15 -22.38 5.70 -14.20
N TYR A 16 -22.69 6.81 -13.54
CA TYR A 16 -22.28 7.03 -12.16
C TYR A 16 -23.12 6.21 -11.18
N THR A 17 -22.46 5.41 -10.35
CA THR A 17 -23.03 4.88 -9.12
C THR A 17 -22.81 5.89 -8.01
N LYS A 18 -23.89 6.36 -7.37
CA LYS A 18 -23.84 7.35 -6.29
C LYS A 18 -24.15 6.69 -4.96
N ILE A 19 -23.36 7.00 -3.94
CA ILE A 19 -23.50 6.48 -2.57
C ILE A 19 -23.51 7.67 -1.62
N SER A 20 -24.58 7.82 -0.85
CA SER A 20 -24.65 8.81 0.22
C SER A 20 -23.91 8.30 1.47
N LEU A 21 -23.00 9.11 2.01
CA LEU A 21 -22.20 8.85 3.21
C LEU A 21 -22.46 9.92 4.28
N GLU A 22 -23.69 10.41 4.36
CA GLU A 22 -24.09 11.48 5.30
C GLU A 22 -24.27 11.00 6.73
N LYS A 23 -24.48 9.69 6.93
CA LYS A 23 -24.62 9.13 8.28
C LYS A 23 -23.27 9.14 8.98
N ARG A 24 -23.30 9.31 10.31
CA ARG A 24 -22.09 9.20 11.15
C ARG A 24 -21.42 7.84 11.01
N ILE A 25 -22.20 6.78 10.84
CA ILE A 25 -21.73 5.41 10.61
C ILE A 25 -22.41 4.91 9.33
N ASN A 26 -21.61 4.46 8.36
CA ASN A 26 -22.06 3.87 7.11
C ASN A 26 -21.55 2.43 7.04
N ILE A 27 -22.43 1.47 6.79
CA ILE A 27 -22.08 0.06 6.66
C ILE A 27 -22.35 -0.36 5.21
N LEU A 28 -21.29 -0.71 4.49
CA LEU A 28 -21.35 -1.17 3.10
C LEU A 28 -21.00 -2.65 3.06
N TYR A 29 -21.91 -3.50 2.59
CA TYR A 29 -21.73 -4.95 2.52
C TYR A 29 -22.20 -5.49 1.17
N GLY A 30 -21.77 -6.71 0.82
CA GLY A 30 -22.08 -7.34 -0.46
C GLY A 30 -21.18 -8.54 -0.74
N GLN A 31 -21.47 -9.27 -1.81
CA GLN A 31 -20.72 -10.46 -2.21
C GLN A 31 -19.26 -10.14 -2.61
N ASN A 32 -18.44 -11.18 -2.73
CA ASN A 32 -17.08 -11.05 -3.27
C ASN A 32 -17.16 -10.50 -4.70
N GLY A 33 -16.28 -9.55 -5.04
CA GLY A 33 -16.31 -8.88 -6.34
C GLY A 33 -17.32 -7.73 -6.47
N ALA A 34 -18.17 -7.45 -5.46
CA ALA A 34 -19.15 -6.35 -5.52
C ALA A 34 -18.56 -4.92 -5.46
N GLY A 35 -17.24 -4.74 -5.54
CA GLY A 35 -16.58 -3.42 -5.54
C GLY A 35 -16.28 -2.81 -4.16
N LYS A 36 -16.49 -3.55 -3.05
CA LYS A 36 -16.24 -3.04 -1.68
C LYS A 36 -14.81 -2.50 -1.48
N SER A 37 -13.80 -3.26 -1.90
CA SER A 37 -12.40 -2.84 -1.79
C SER A 37 -12.07 -1.66 -2.69
N THR A 38 -12.80 -1.46 -3.79
CA THR A 38 -12.64 -0.29 -4.66
C THR A 38 -13.05 0.99 -3.94
N ILE A 39 -14.13 0.95 -3.15
CA ILE A 39 -14.55 2.10 -2.33
C ILE A 39 -13.46 2.45 -1.31
N SER A 40 -12.94 1.46 -0.58
CA SER A 40 -11.92 1.74 0.43
C SER A 40 -10.62 2.24 -0.19
N ASN A 41 -10.18 1.66 -1.33
CA ASN A 41 -9.00 2.11 -2.05
C ASN A 41 -9.13 3.53 -2.62
N PHE A 42 -10.34 3.93 -3.05
CA PHE A 42 -10.59 5.33 -3.45
C PHE A 42 -10.27 6.29 -2.31
N PHE A 43 -10.72 6.00 -1.09
CA PHE A 43 -10.42 6.87 0.06
C PHE A 43 -8.96 6.80 0.51
N TYR A 44 -8.25 5.71 0.19
CA TYR A 44 -6.83 5.53 0.50
C TYR A 44 -5.94 6.41 -0.40
N ASN A 45 -6.20 6.40 -1.71
CA ASN A 45 -5.51 7.24 -2.68
C ASN A 45 -6.50 7.80 -3.72
N PRO A 46 -7.23 8.89 -3.43
CA PRO A 46 -8.20 9.46 -4.36
C PRO A 46 -7.57 10.03 -5.65
N ALA A 47 -6.26 10.27 -5.63
CA ALA A 47 -5.50 10.82 -6.75
C ALA A 47 -4.94 9.75 -7.70
N ASP A 48 -5.22 8.45 -7.44
CA ASP A 48 -4.85 7.37 -8.35
C ASP A 48 -5.53 7.55 -9.72
N ASP A 49 -4.82 7.25 -10.80
CA ASP A 49 -5.33 7.42 -12.16
C ASP A 49 -6.56 6.54 -12.43
N ASP A 50 -6.65 5.39 -11.76
CA ASP A 50 -7.81 4.49 -11.80
C ASP A 50 -9.10 5.18 -11.31
N TYR A 51 -8.98 6.23 -10.49
CA TYR A 51 -10.09 6.99 -9.92
C TYR A 51 -10.36 8.32 -10.62
N ARG A 52 -9.74 8.61 -11.77
CA ARG A 52 -9.93 9.87 -12.52
C ARG A 52 -11.40 10.23 -12.82
N ASP A 53 -12.24 9.22 -12.97
CA ASP A 53 -13.66 9.34 -13.27
C ASP A 53 -14.53 9.38 -12.00
N CYS A 54 -13.93 9.23 -10.82
CA CYS A 54 -14.59 9.17 -9.52
C CYS A 54 -14.47 10.50 -8.76
N ARG A 55 -15.39 10.76 -7.84
CA ARG A 55 -15.37 11.97 -7.00
C ARG A 55 -16.11 11.76 -5.69
N CYS A 56 -15.71 12.47 -4.65
CA CYS A 56 -16.42 12.50 -3.39
C CYS A 56 -16.60 13.93 -2.90
N THR A 57 -17.84 14.34 -2.64
CA THR A 57 -18.14 15.70 -2.20
C THR A 57 -17.65 15.93 -0.77
N ASN A 58 -17.06 17.10 -0.52
CA ASN A 58 -16.50 17.52 0.77
C ASN A 58 -15.34 16.64 1.29
N ILE A 59 -14.74 15.76 0.49
CA ILE A 59 -13.62 14.90 0.94
C ILE A 59 -12.42 15.71 1.44
N ASN A 60 -12.14 16.87 0.80
CA ASN A 60 -11.03 17.77 1.16
C ASN A 60 -11.21 18.44 2.53
N ASN A 61 -12.42 18.44 3.09
CA ASN A 61 -12.67 18.97 4.43
C ASN A 61 -12.31 17.98 5.54
N TYR A 62 -11.89 16.77 5.16
CA TYR A 62 -11.53 15.70 6.08
C TYR A 62 -10.12 15.19 5.78
N ARG A 63 -9.51 14.55 6.78
CA ARG A 63 -8.32 13.73 6.60
C ARG A 63 -8.76 12.26 6.70
N PRO A 64 -8.96 11.55 5.57
CA PRO A 64 -9.34 10.15 5.60
C PRO A 64 -8.26 9.31 6.28
N LEU A 65 -8.67 8.45 7.20
CA LEU A 65 -7.83 7.38 7.76
C LEU A 65 -8.43 6.07 7.27
N VAL A 66 -7.69 5.35 6.43
CA VAL A 66 -8.20 4.15 5.77
C VAL A 66 -7.38 2.94 6.21
N TYR A 67 -8.07 2.00 6.82
CA TYR A 67 -7.52 0.70 7.18
C TYR A 67 -8.10 -0.36 6.26
N ASN A 68 -7.30 -0.81 5.28
CA ASN A 68 -7.68 -1.83 4.31
C ASN A 68 -6.45 -2.68 3.93
N THR A 69 -6.61 -3.64 3.02
CA THR A 69 -5.53 -4.50 2.56
C THR A 69 -4.33 -3.71 2.03
N LYS A 70 -4.55 -2.66 1.23
CA LYS A 70 -3.48 -1.83 0.67
C LYS A 70 -2.67 -1.10 1.75
N PHE A 71 -3.34 -0.59 2.79
CA PHE A 71 -2.66 -0.05 3.97
C PHE A 71 -1.78 -1.11 4.65
N ILE A 72 -2.29 -2.34 4.80
CA ILE A 72 -1.52 -3.42 5.44
C ILE A 72 -0.32 -3.80 4.57
N GLU A 73 -0.50 -3.93 3.25
CA GLU A 73 0.55 -4.24 2.29
C GLU A 73 1.68 -3.18 2.32
N ASP A 74 1.31 -1.91 2.19
CA ASP A 74 2.25 -0.78 2.11
C ASP A 74 3.06 -0.58 3.40
N ASN A 75 2.50 -0.96 4.55
CA ASN A 75 3.08 -0.68 5.87
C ASN A 75 3.64 -1.92 6.59
N PHE A 76 3.19 -3.13 6.29
CA PHE A 76 3.51 -4.34 7.07
C PHE A 76 3.99 -5.56 6.26
N PHE A 77 3.63 -5.74 4.98
CA PHE A 77 4.04 -6.95 4.23
C PHE A 77 5.42 -6.84 3.58
N ASP A 78 5.76 -5.67 3.02
CA ASP A 78 6.99 -5.52 2.21
C ASP A 78 8.20 -4.98 2.99
N LYS A 79 8.16 -5.03 4.32
CA LYS A 79 9.26 -4.56 5.16
C LYS A 79 9.46 -5.49 6.35
N ASP A 80 10.64 -6.12 6.40
CA ASP A 80 11.24 -6.66 7.64
C ASP A 80 11.36 -5.58 8.75
N VAL A 81 11.00 -4.33 8.45
CA VAL A 81 11.06 -3.16 9.33
C VAL A 81 9.73 -2.41 9.30
N GLN A 82 8.99 -2.48 10.41
CA GLN A 82 7.76 -1.72 10.60
C GLN A 82 8.04 -0.21 10.54
N LYS A 83 7.40 0.49 9.58
CA LYS A 83 7.54 1.94 9.45
C LYS A 83 6.95 2.65 10.67
N GLY A 84 7.78 3.40 11.39
CA GLY A 84 7.34 4.34 12.42
C GLY A 84 7.67 3.99 13.87
N ILE A 85 8.19 2.79 14.17
CA ILE A 85 8.73 2.52 15.52
C ILE A 85 10.19 2.98 15.63
N PHE A 86 10.98 2.92 14.54
CA PHE A 86 12.35 3.47 14.49
C PHE A 86 12.79 4.07 13.13
N THR A 87 11.91 4.10 12.13
CA THR A 87 12.26 4.42 10.72
C THR A 87 12.09 5.90 10.38
N LEU A 88 12.69 6.79 11.17
CA LEU A 88 12.78 8.21 10.84
C LEU A 88 14.10 8.53 10.13
N SER A 89 14.13 8.35 8.81
CA SER A 89 14.73 9.25 7.79
C SER A 89 14.91 8.50 6.46
N LYS A 90 14.76 9.19 5.32
CA LYS A 90 15.07 8.62 3.98
C LYS A 90 16.53 8.17 3.90
N GLU A 91 17.45 8.89 4.55
CA GLU A 91 18.86 8.53 4.70
C GLU A 91 19.04 7.13 5.29
N ASN A 92 18.22 6.73 6.28
CA ASN A 92 18.30 5.40 6.86
C ASN A 92 17.93 4.28 5.87
N THR A 93 17.09 4.56 4.86
CA THR A 93 16.71 3.56 3.85
C THR A 93 17.85 3.30 2.86
N GLU A 94 18.58 4.35 2.43
CA GLU A 94 19.79 4.17 1.61
C GLU A 94 20.90 3.46 2.40
N ILE A 95 21.10 3.84 3.67
CA ILE A 95 22.09 3.23 4.55
C ILE A 95 21.77 1.74 4.80
N GLU A 96 20.52 1.38 5.05
CA GLU A 96 20.11 -0.02 5.21
C GLU A 96 20.35 -0.85 3.94
N LYS A 97 20.09 -0.29 2.76
CA LYS A 97 20.43 -0.93 1.48
C LYS A 97 21.93 -1.17 1.34
N GLU A 98 22.77 -0.21 1.72
CA GLU A 98 24.22 -0.39 1.72
C GLU A 98 24.68 -1.47 2.71
N ILE A 99 24.13 -1.48 3.92
CA ILE A 99 24.44 -2.49 4.95
C ILE A 99 24.06 -3.89 4.46
N SER A 100 22.88 -4.04 3.86
CA SER A 100 22.42 -5.32 3.29
C SER A 100 23.35 -5.82 2.19
N LYS A 101 23.75 -4.95 1.25
CA LYS A 101 24.74 -5.28 0.21
C LYS A 101 26.08 -5.72 0.80
N LYS A 102 26.58 -5.01 1.81
CA LYS A 102 27.85 -5.37 2.47
C LYS A 102 27.75 -6.72 3.19
N ARG A 103 26.60 -7.04 3.80
CA ARG A 103 26.38 -8.36 4.43
C ARG A 103 26.39 -9.50 3.43
N GLU A 104 25.77 -9.33 2.26
CA GLU A 104 25.81 -10.34 1.18
C GLU A 104 27.22 -10.57 0.64
N ILE A 105 28.01 -9.50 0.50
CA ILE A 105 29.43 -9.60 0.12
C ILE A 105 30.22 -10.39 1.16
N VAL A 106 30.05 -10.08 2.46
CA VAL A 106 30.71 -10.80 3.55
C VAL A 106 30.34 -12.29 3.55
N LYS A 107 29.06 -12.62 3.35
CA LYS A 107 28.59 -14.00 3.26
C LYS A 107 29.26 -14.74 2.10
N THR A 108 29.28 -14.12 0.93
CA THR A 108 29.93 -14.68 -0.27
C THR A 108 31.43 -14.90 -0.07
N LEU A 109 32.12 -13.93 0.55
CA LEU A 109 33.56 -14.04 0.83
C LEU A 109 33.86 -15.14 1.85
N LYS A 110 33.03 -15.34 2.87
CA LYS A 110 33.17 -16.45 3.83
C LYS A 110 33.06 -17.80 3.14
N ILE A 111 32.06 -17.98 2.27
CA ILE A 111 31.88 -19.23 1.49
C ILE A 111 33.12 -19.49 0.61
N LYS A 112 33.62 -18.47 -0.09
CA LYS A 112 34.84 -18.60 -0.91
C LYS A 112 36.08 -18.92 -0.07
N LEU A 113 36.22 -18.31 1.10
CA LEU A 113 37.33 -18.57 2.02
C LEU A 113 37.31 -20.02 2.51
N GLU A 114 36.14 -20.53 2.89
CA GLU A 114 35.96 -21.92 3.31
C GLU A 114 36.29 -22.89 2.18
N ALA A 115 35.77 -22.65 0.97
CA ALA A 115 36.08 -23.46 -0.21
C ALA A 115 37.58 -23.45 -0.57
N THR A 116 38.27 -22.31 -0.36
CA THR A 116 39.70 -22.22 -0.62
C THR A 116 40.50 -22.99 0.42
N LYS A 117 40.10 -22.93 1.71
CA LYS A 117 40.76 -23.72 2.78
C LYS A 117 40.65 -25.22 2.58
N THR A 118 39.54 -25.70 2.02
CA THR A 118 39.33 -27.12 1.69
C THR A 118 40.20 -27.60 0.53
N ASN A 119 40.63 -26.71 -0.38
CA ASN A 119 41.48 -27.06 -1.52
C ASN A 119 43.00 -27.11 -1.20
N TYR A 120 43.41 -26.71 0.01
CA TYR A 120 44.80 -26.73 0.48
C TYR A 120 45.03 -27.71 1.66
N GLN A 121 44.06 -28.58 1.96
CA GLN A 121 44.20 -29.78 2.81
C GLN A 121 44.24 -31.02 1.94
#